data_AF-A0AAW3D2Y9-F1
#
_entry.id   AF-A0AAW3D2Y9-F1
#
_cell.length_a   1.000
_cell.length_b   1.000
_cell.length_c   1.000
_cell.angle_alpha   90.00
_cell.angle_beta   90.00
_cell.angle_gamma   90.00
#
_symmetry.space_group_name_H-M   'P 1'
#
loop_
_entity.id
_entity.type
_entity.pdbx_description
1 polymer ?
#
loop_
_entity_poly.entity_id
_entity_poly.type
_entity_poly.pdbx_seq_one_letter_code
_entity_poly.pdbx_strand_id
1 'polypeptide(L)' 'MEYIEKLKEIAQNLLFYIDEMGCDNKLSILRGWSLIGEPSYGEVLAYQTQRRSIVAGYNYADKKIIALLEYSGYTNTEIF' A
#
# COMPACT_ATOMS: atom_id res chain seq x y z
N MET A 1 15.09 -16.90 -18.72
CA MET A 1 13.99 -17.49 -19.50
C MET A 1 13.45 -18.78 -18.89
N GLU A 2 14.29 -19.66 -18.33
CA GLU A 2 13.86 -20.94 -17.74
C GLU A 2 12.77 -20.84 -16.64
N TYR A 3 12.83 -19.81 -15.80
CA TYR A 3 11.90 -19.65 -14.67
C TYR A 3 10.46 -19.30 -15.11
N ILE A 4 10.31 -18.53 -16.19
CA ILE A 4 8.98 -18.14 -16.69
C ILE A 4 8.24 -19.36 -17.25
N GLU A 5 8.95 -20.25 -17.94
CA GLU A 5 8.35 -21.49 -18.46
C GLU A 5 7.92 -22.42 -17.31
N LYS A 6 8.75 -22.56 -16.27
CA LYS A 6 8.38 -23.32 -15.06
C LYS A 6 7.15 -22.74 -14.34
N LEU A 7 6.99 -21.42 -14.31
CA LEU A 7 5.79 -20.79 -13.73
C LEU A 7 4.51 -21.09 -14.51
N LYS A 8 4.59 -21.26 -15.84
CA LYS A 8 3.44 -21.61 -16.68
C LYS A 8 2.93 -23.03 -16.45
N GLU A 9 3.78 -23.93 -15.93
CA GLU A 9 3.41 -25.30 -15.57
C GLU A 9 2.61 -25.38 -14.26
N ILE A 10 2.67 -24.33 -13.43
CA ILE A 10 1.96 -24.29 -12.15
C ILE A 10 0.49 -23.94 -12.39
N ALA A 11 -0.41 -24.74 -11.81
CA ALA A 11 -1.84 -24.45 -11.86
C ALA A 11 -2.15 -23.08 -11.22
N GLN A 12 -2.98 -22.28 -11.89
CA GLN A 12 -3.21 -20.88 -11.52
C GLN A 12 -3.79 -20.70 -10.10
N ASN A 13 -4.52 -21.68 -9.59
CA ASN A 13 -5.04 -21.69 -8.22
C ASN A 13 -3.97 -21.92 -7.15
N LEU A 14 -2.78 -22.36 -7.52
CA LEU A 14 -1.63 -22.54 -6.64
C LEU A 14 -0.66 -21.35 -6.71
N LEU A 15 -0.90 -20.39 -7.60
CA LEU A 15 -0.10 -19.17 -7.73
C LEU A 15 -0.65 -18.08 -6.80
N PHE A 16 0.23 -17.63 -5.90
CA PHE A 16 -0.03 -16.51 -5.01
C PHE A 16 0.97 -15.39 -5.29
N TYR A 17 0.46 -14.18 -5.46
CA TYR A 17 1.22 -12.96 -5.66
C TYR A 17 1.31 -12.24 -4.33
N ILE A 18 2.52 -11.94 -3.87
CA ILE A 18 2.73 -11.24 -2.60
C ILE A 18 3.30 -9.86 -2.92
N ASP A 19 2.76 -8.83 -2.29
CA ASP A 19 3.25 -7.46 -2.42
C ASP A 19 3.07 -6.67 -1.12
N GLU A 20 3.85 -5.59 -1.00
CA GLU A 20 3.71 -4.57 0.05
C GLU A 20 2.98 -3.35 -0.52
N MET A 21 2.06 -2.78 0.26
CA MET A 21 1.66 -1.39 0.08
C MET A 21 1.75 -0.63 1.41
N GLY A 22 2.25 0.61 1.37
CA GLY A 22 2.18 1.48 2.55
C GLY A 22 1.73 2.89 2.19
N CYS A 23 0.87 3.42 3.05
CA CYS A 23 0.26 4.72 2.93
C CYS A 23 0.72 5.59 4.10
N ASP A 24 1.33 6.73 3.76
CA ASP A 24 1.74 7.71 4.74
C ASP A 24 0.56 8.62 5.09
N ASN A 25 0.38 8.90 6.38
CA ASN A 25 -0.51 9.97 6.80
C ASN A 25 0.13 11.33 6.44
N LYS A 26 -0.29 11.88 5.29
CA LYS A 26 0.08 13.22 4.81
C LYS A 26 -1.01 14.25 5.03
N LEU A 27 -2.02 13.93 5.87
CA LEU A 27 -3.11 14.85 6.14
C LEU A 27 -2.59 16.06 6.92
N SER A 28 -2.58 17.21 6.25
CA SER A 28 -2.47 18.51 6.88
C SER A 28 -3.88 19.03 7.16
N ILE A 29 -4.22 19.26 8.42
CA ILE A 29 -5.48 19.93 8.77
C ILE A 29 -5.30 21.41 8.44
N LEU A 30 -5.66 21.81 7.22
CA LEU A 30 -5.64 23.20 6.82
C LEU A 30 -6.72 23.97 7.59
N ARG A 31 -6.31 24.81 8.54
CA ARG A 31 -7.16 25.85 9.14
C ARG A 31 -6.79 27.18 8.49
N GLY A 32 -7.42 27.48 7.36
CA GLY A 32 -7.28 28.75 6.64
C GLY A 32 -8.51 29.63 6.83
N TRP A 33 -8.30 30.94 6.83
CA TRP A 33 -9.38 31.92 6.67
C TRP A 33 -9.31 32.45 5.24
N SER A 34 -10.42 32.43 4.51
CA SER A 34 -10.56 33.12 3.22
C SER A 34 -11.85 33.91 3.16
N LEU A 35 -11.90 34.85 2.22
CA LEU A 35 -13.13 35.52 1.85
C LEU A 35 -14.13 34.49 1.32
N ILE A 36 -15.42 34.72 1.55
CA ILE A 36 -16.50 33.85 1.07
C ILE A 36 -16.38 33.72 -0.46
N GLY A 37 -16.24 32.48 -0.95
CA GLY A 37 -16.10 32.17 -2.37
C GLY A 37 -14.66 32.03 -2.87
N GLU A 38 -13.67 32.41 -2.06
CA GLU A 38 -12.25 32.33 -2.45
C GLU A 38 -11.56 31.13 -1.79
N PRO A 39 -10.88 30.26 -2.55
CA PRO A 39 -10.14 29.14 -1.96
C PRO A 39 -8.89 29.63 -1.22
N SER A 40 -8.66 29.10 -0.01
CA SER A 40 -7.44 29.33 0.78
C SER A 40 -6.44 28.21 0.52
N TYR A 41 -5.33 28.52 -0.15
CA TYR A 41 -4.22 27.59 -0.32
C TYR A 41 -3.03 28.06 0.52
N GLY A 42 -2.50 27.15 1.34
CA GLY A 42 -1.26 27.37 2.07
C GLY A 42 -0.32 26.21 1.79
N GLU A 43 0.94 26.51 1.51
CA GLU A 43 1.98 25.48 1.52
C GLU A 43 2.17 25.00 2.96
N VAL A 44 1.94 23.72 3.19
CA VAL A 44 2.25 23.07 4.46
C VAL A 44 3.25 21.96 4.17
N LEU A 45 4.32 21.91 4.96
CA LEU A 45 5.19 20.74 5.00
C LEU A 45 4.31 19.55 5.38
N ALA A 46 4.07 18.63 4.45
CA ALA A 46 3.36 17.40 4.73
C ALA A 46 4.14 16.65 5.83
N TYR A 47 3.65 16.71 7.06
CA TYR A 47 4.27 15.96 8.16
C TYR A 47 3.92 14.49 7.98
N GLN A 48 4.94 13.67 7.71
CA GLN A 48 4.79 12.21 7.74
C GLN A 48 4.71 11.76 9.20
N THR A 49 3.50 11.65 9.72
CA THR A 49 3.29 11.31 11.14
C THR A 49 3.24 9.81 11.40
N GLN A 50 2.68 9.04 10.46
CA GLN A 50 2.50 7.60 10.61
C GLN A 50 2.36 6.94 9.24
N ARG A 51 3.25 6.00 8.91
CA ARG A 51 3.07 5.07 7.78
C ARG A 51 2.29 3.86 8.26
N ARG A 52 1.16 3.57 7.61
CA ARG A 52 0.46 2.30 7.74
C ARG A 52 0.82 1.45 6.54
N SER A 53 1.32 0.25 6.79
CA SER A 53 1.76 -0.68 5.76
C SER A 53 0.99 -1.98 5.86
N ILE A 54 0.79 -2.59 4.71
CA ILE A 54 0.18 -3.89 4.54
C ILE A 54 1.10 -4.76 3.71
N VAL A 55 1.20 -6.04 4.08
CA VAL A 55 1.72 -7.11 3.22
C VAL A 55 0.61 -8.12 3.08
N ALA A 56 0.34 -8.55 1.84
CA ALA A 56 -0.71 -9.52 1.60
C ALA A 56 -0.39 -10.40 0.39
N GLY A 57 -0.88 -11.64 0.45
CA GLY A 57 -0.94 -12.53 -0.69
C GLY A 57 -2.26 -12.36 -1.44
N TYR A 58 -2.21 -12.46 -2.76
CA TYR A 58 -3.35 -12.42 -3.65
C TYR A 58 -3.35 -13.66 -4.54
N ASN A 59 -4.48 -14.36 -4.62
CA ASN A 59 -4.67 -15.46 -5.55
C ASN A 59 -5.51 -14.99 -6.73
N TYR A 60 -4.98 -15.11 -7.95
CA TYR A 60 -5.69 -14.63 -9.13
C TYR A 60 -6.89 -15.51 -9.51
N ALA A 61 -6.84 -16.81 -9.23
CA ALA A 61 -7.89 -17.75 -9.64
C ALA A 61 -9.21 -17.50 -8.89
N ASP A 62 -9.15 -17.24 -7.59
CA ASP A 62 -10.35 -16.98 -6.77
C ASP A 62 -10.50 -15.52 -6.31
N LYS A 63 -9.54 -14.66 -6.68
CA LYS A 63 -9.49 -13.22 -6.37
C LYS A 63 -9.49 -12.91 -4.87
N LYS A 64 -9.01 -13.84 -4.04
CA LYS A 64 -8.96 -13.64 -2.59
C LYS A 64 -7.62 -13.05 -2.14
N ILE A 65 -7.72 -12.22 -1.12
CA ILE A 65 -6.59 -11.78 -0.31
C ILE A 65 -6.39 -12.80 0.81
N ILE A 66 -5.14 -13.20 1.03
CA ILE A 66 -4.72 -14.12 2.08
C ILE A 66 -3.57 -13.50 2.89
N ALA A 67 -3.38 -13.99 4.11
CA ALA A 67 -2.25 -13.64 4.97
C ALA A 67 -2.01 -12.11 5.11
N LEU A 68 -3.09 -11.36 5.33
CA LEU A 68 -3.01 -9.91 5.52
C LEU A 68 -2.27 -9.60 6.83
N LEU A 69 -1.16 -8.88 6.70
CA LEU A 69 -0.40 -8.33 7.83
C LEU A 69 -0.44 -6.81 7.75
N GLU A 70 -1.11 -6.18 8.71
CA GLU A 70 -1.12 -4.72 8.86
C GLU A 70 -0.19 -4.29 10.00
N TYR A 71 0.65 -3.29 9.75
CA TYR A 71 1.59 -2.79 10.74
C TYR A 71 1.93 -1.30 10.51
N SER A 72 2.61 -0.70 11.49
CA SER A 72 3.09 0.68 11.38
C SER A 72 4.59 0.69 11.08
N GLY A 73 5.02 1.52 10.13
CA GLY A 73 6.42 1.60 9.70
C GLY A 73 6.66 1.00 8.31
N TYR A 74 7.92 0.72 8.02
CA TYR A 74 8.37 0.21 6.71
C TYR A 74 8.59 -1.31 6.76
N THR A 75 8.38 -1.99 5.64
CA THR A 75 8.78 -3.42 5.53
C THR A 75 10.28 -3.54 5.69
N ASN A 76 10.70 -4.50 6.50
CA ASN A 76 12.08 -4.98 6.55
C ASN A 76 12.11 -6.48 6.24
N THR A 77 13.30 -7.07 6.21
CA THR A 77 13.48 -8.51 5.94
C THR A 77 12.91 -9.42 7.03
N GLU A 78 12.62 -8.90 8.22
CA GLU A 78 11.97 -9.68 9.30
C GLU A 78 10.45 -9.75 9.12
N ILE A 79 9.87 -8.78 8.39
CA ILE A 79 8.44 -8.66 8.12
C ILE A 79 8.06 -9.35 6.80
N PHE A 80 8.95 -9.35 5.80
CA PHE A 80 8.71 -9.93 4.47
C PHE A 80 9.10 -11.42 4.40
#